data_AF-A0A955WVQ7-F1
#
_entry.id   AF-A0A955WVQ7-F1
#
_cell.length_a   1.000
_cell.length_b   1.000
_cell.length_c   1.000
_cell.angle_alpha   90.00
_cell.angle_beta   90.00
_cell.angle_gamma   90.00
#
_symmetry.space_group_name_H-M   'P 1'
#
loop_
_entity.id
_entity.type
_entity.pdbx_description
1 polymer ?
#
loop_
_entity_poly.entity_id
_entity_poly.type
_entity_poly.pdbx_seq_one_letter_code
_entity_poly.pdbx_strand_id
1 'polypeptide(L)'
;WLHASAGIEGRAHPLFTYDPAAGTHWARRLNCEGNPAPDAHWPTHTVALGTDRLEDWAFTFADQAVLERAYAAHLRVVPEACAAHPDLMPIAEWLAATEDDGAHRVPTVWVMSPQGGLLRAAVSRPLALAAQDRLDFWHTLQELVGVDNAHVQAAIDRTRDDLQAAQAAELAALQAAHAAEVARVERETAQEALGRLAAALTGGAAFNLSTGASAPAPAKTPEAIAETLPAPAADPEPTAAPESAPEPPADPWIESILCTSCNDCINLNGQLFVYNGSKQAMIGDPEAGTFAELVRAAEACPSKCIHPGAPMNPNEPNLDDLIARAAKFN
;
A
#
# COMPACT_ATOMS: atom_id res chain seq x y z
N TRP A 1 -6.14 27.50 20.63
CA TRP A 1 -7.27 26.84 19.95
C TRP A 1 -7.01 26.71 18.46
N LEU A 2 -6.71 27.80 17.73
CA LEU A 2 -6.40 27.76 16.28
C LEU A 2 -5.28 26.76 15.90
N HIS A 3 -4.11 26.81 16.56
CA HIS A 3 -3.01 25.87 16.29
C HIS A 3 -3.38 24.40 16.53
N ALA A 4 -4.23 24.13 17.53
CA ALA A 4 -4.68 22.77 17.83
C ALA A 4 -5.65 22.25 16.77
N SER A 5 -6.59 23.08 16.30
CA SER A 5 -7.48 22.72 15.19
C SER A 5 -6.68 22.45 13.92
N ALA A 6 -5.76 23.35 13.57
CA ALA A 6 -4.88 23.19 12.42
C ALA A 6 -4.02 21.93 12.51
N GLY A 7 -3.56 21.56 13.71
CA GLY A 7 -2.85 20.30 13.96
C GLY A 7 -3.68 19.05 13.65
N ILE A 8 -4.98 19.07 13.99
CA ILE A 8 -5.90 17.95 13.72
C ILE A 8 -6.26 17.91 12.23
N GLU A 9 -6.63 19.05 11.65
CA GLU A 9 -7.04 19.18 10.24
C GLU A 9 -5.88 18.85 9.28
N GLY A 10 -4.69 19.38 9.55
CA GLY A 10 -3.47 19.11 8.79
C GLY A 10 -2.82 17.76 9.12
N ARG A 11 -3.50 16.88 9.86
CA ARG A 11 -3.03 15.53 10.25
C ARG A 11 -1.67 15.50 10.98
N ALA A 12 -1.24 16.62 11.57
CA ALA A 12 -0.06 16.67 12.43
C ALA A 12 -0.30 15.87 13.72
N HIS A 13 -1.51 16.00 14.27
CA HIS A 13 -1.95 15.34 15.50
C HIS A 13 -3.38 14.80 15.35
N PRO A 14 -3.60 13.73 14.56
CA PRO A 14 -4.91 13.11 14.41
C PRO A 14 -5.44 12.60 15.75
N LEU A 15 -6.75 12.72 15.95
CA LEU A 15 -7.45 12.23 17.13
C LEU A 15 -7.75 10.74 16.98
N PHE A 16 -7.47 9.94 18.00
CA PHE A 16 -7.94 8.56 18.05
C PHE A 16 -8.20 8.12 19.48
N THR A 17 -9.11 7.18 19.65
CA THR A 17 -9.37 6.51 20.92
C THR A 17 -9.16 5.01 20.77
N TYR A 18 -8.72 4.37 21.84
CA TYR A 18 -8.46 2.93 21.87
C TYR A 18 -9.20 2.27 23.05
N ASP A 19 -10.13 1.37 22.75
CA ASP A 19 -10.84 0.53 23.71
C ASP A 19 -10.41 -0.94 23.54
N PRO A 20 -9.53 -1.47 24.42
CA PRO A 20 -9.10 -2.87 24.34
C PRO A 20 -10.24 -3.88 24.59
N ALA A 21 -11.34 -3.47 25.22
CA ALA A 21 -12.48 -4.33 25.54
C ALA A 21 -13.48 -4.45 24.36
N ALA A 22 -13.38 -3.62 23.33
CA ALA A 22 -14.32 -3.57 22.20
C ALA A 22 -14.20 -4.76 21.21
N GLY A 23 -13.57 -5.86 21.60
CA GLY A 23 -13.42 -7.09 20.79
C GLY A 23 -11.97 -7.49 20.60
N THR A 24 -11.67 -8.20 19.52
CA THR A 24 -10.32 -8.77 19.23
C THR A 24 -9.60 -8.11 18.07
N HIS A 25 -10.29 -7.29 17.26
CA HIS A 25 -9.77 -6.71 16.02
C HIS A 25 -9.59 -5.19 16.15
N TRP A 26 -8.59 -4.65 15.46
CA TRP A 26 -8.28 -3.20 15.46
C TRP A 26 -9.47 -2.34 15.06
N ALA A 27 -10.21 -2.73 14.01
CA ALA A 27 -11.36 -1.97 13.51
C ALA A 27 -12.49 -1.75 14.54
N ARG A 28 -12.51 -2.51 15.64
CA ARG A 28 -13.45 -2.28 16.75
C ARG A 28 -12.83 -1.57 17.94
N ARG A 29 -11.51 -1.70 18.12
CA ARG A 29 -10.79 -1.15 19.26
C ARG A 29 -10.33 0.28 19.02
N LEU A 30 -9.97 0.64 17.80
CA LEU A 30 -9.50 1.97 17.42
C LEU A 30 -10.65 2.76 16.78
N ASN A 31 -10.82 4.02 17.16
CA ASN A 31 -11.79 4.93 16.54
C ASN A 31 -11.11 6.27 16.19
N CYS A 32 -11.30 6.73 14.95
CA CYS A 32 -10.78 7.99 14.41
C CYS A 32 -11.88 8.97 13.94
N GLU A 33 -13.16 8.73 14.26
CA GLU A 33 -14.32 9.54 13.81
C GLU A 33 -14.31 10.98 14.36
N GLY A 34 -13.54 11.24 15.43
CA GLY A 34 -13.40 12.58 15.99
C GLY A 34 -12.65 13.57 15.10
N ASN A 35 -12.06 13.11 13.99
CA ASN A 35 -11.33 13.98 13.05
C ASN A 35 -12.27 14.59 12.00
N PRO A 36 -11.97 15.81 11.51
CA PRO A 36 -12.62 16.36 10.32
C PRO A 36 -12.35 15.48 9.09
N ALA A 37 -13.40 15.24 8.30
CA ALA A 37 -13.39 14.40 7.10
C ALA A 37 -12.59 13.10 7.30
N PRO A 38 -13.03 12.20 8.21
CA PRO A 38 -12.24 11.05 8.64
C PRO A 38 -12.08 9.98 7.54
N ASP A 39 -12.89 10.04 6.50
CA ASP A 39 -12.88 9.22 5.30
C ASP A 39 -12.06 9.82 4.15
N ALA A 40 -11.61 11.07 4.27
CA ALA A 40 -10.80 11.75 3.26
C ALA A 40 -9.33 11.89 3.70
N HIS A 41 -8.44 12.09 2.71
CA HIS A 41 -7.05 12.44 2.95
C HIS A 41 -6.93 13.73 3.79
N TRP A 42 -7.64 14.77 3.35
CA TRP A 42 -7.62 16.10 3.92
C TRP A 42 -9.04 16.67 4.03
N PRO A 43 -9.34 17.47 5.06
CA PRO A 43 -10.56 18.27 5.06
C PRO A 43 -10.48 19.38 4.01
N THR A 44 -11.60 19.62 3.33
CA THR A 44 -11.71 20.66 2.29
C THR A 44 -12.52 21.83 2.80
N HIS A 45 -12.03 23.04 2.59
CA HIS A 45 -12.69 24.29 2.92
C HIS A 45 -12.91 25.12 1.66
N THR A 46 -14.07 25.75 1.54
CA THR A 46 -14.32 26.71 0.46
C THR A 46 -13.82 28.08 0.88
N VAL A 47 -12.84 28.62 0.16
CA VAL A 47 -12.22 29.94 0.44
C VAL A 47 -12.56 30.95 -0.65
N ALA A 48 -12.80 32.20 -0.24
CA ALA A 48 -13.03 33.31 -1.15
C ALA A 48 -11.69 33.95 -1.57
N LEU A 49 -11.39 33.86 -2.86
CA LEU A 49 -10.24 34.49 -3.51
C LEU A 49 -10.71 35.80 -4.18
N GLY A 50 -10.79 36.88 -3.40
CA GLY A 50 -11.33 38.16 -3.86
C GLY A 50 -12.85 38.26 -3.66
N THR A 51 -13.54 39.05 -4.49
CA THR A 51 -14.98 39.33 -4.30
C THR A 51 -15.91 38.23 -4.80
N ASP A 52 -15.55 37.54 -5.89
CA ASP A 52 -16.50 36.68 -6.62
C ASP A 52 -15.95 35.29 -6.99
N ARG A 53 -14.76 34.92 -6.50
CA ARG A 53 -14.17 33.60 -6.76
C ARG A 53 -14.15 32.79 -5.47
N LEU A 54 -14.89 31.69 -5.46
CA LEU A 54 -14.78 30.64 -4.45
C LEU A 54 -13.91 29.53 -5.02
N GLU A 55 -13.02 28.98 -4.20
CA GLU A 55 -12.18 27.83 -4.57
C GLU A 55 -12.15 26.85 -3.40
N ASP A 56 -12.23 25.57 -3.70
CA ASP A 56 -12.10 24.51 -2.71
C ASP A 56 -10.62 24.29 -2.41
N TRP A 57 -10.28 24.29 -1.13
CA TRP A 57 -8.92 24.20 -0.62
C TRP A 57 -8.83 23.05 0.38
N ALA A 58 -8.07 22.02 0.01
CA ALA A 58 -7.71 20.94 0.92
C ALA A 58 -6.65 21.44 1.91
N PHE A 59 -6.97 21.37 3.20
CA PHE A 59 -6.08 21.80 4.27
C PHE A 59 -5.11 20.68 4.65
N THR A 60 -3.83 20.86 4.32
CA THR A 60 -2.78 19.86 4.50
C THR A 60 -1.86 20.16 5.68
N PHE A 61 -0.94 19.23 5.97
CA PHE A 61 0.14 19.48 6.94
C PHE A 61 0.99 20.72 6.59
N ALA A 62 1.21 20.99 5.30
CA ALA A 62 1.98 22.15 4.88
C ALA A 62 1.25 23.47 5.20
N ASP A 63 -0.09 23.48 5.20
CA ASP A 63 -0.91 24.62 5.59
C ASP A 63 -0.85 24.86 7.12
N GLN A 64 -0.87 23.78 7.91
CA GLN A 64 -0.62 23.85 9.35
C GLN A 64 0.78 24.42 9.64
N ALA A 65 1.79 24.00 8.87
CA ALA A 65 3.16 24.44 9.03
C ALA A 65 3.36 25.95 8.78
N VAL A 66 2.49 26.60 8.00
CA VAL A 66 2.49 28.07 7.82
C VAL A 66 2.30 28.80 9.16
N LEU A 67 1.53 28.22 10.07
CA LEU A 67 1.24 28.82 11.39
C LEU A 67 2.42 28.67 12.36
N GLU A 68 3.35 27.75 12.09
CA GLU A 68 4.42 27.38 13.01
C GLU A 68 5.75 28.00 12.58
N ARG A 69 6.29 28.88 13.44
CA ARG A 69 7.53 29.63 13.17
C ARG A 69 8.72 28.72 12.85
N ALA A 70 8.74 27.50 13.42
CA ALA A 70 9.79 26.52 13.16
C ALA A 70 9.92 26.16 11.68
N TYR A 71 8.83 26.22 10.90
CA TYR A 71 8.84 25.89 9.48
C TYR A 71 9.04 27.10 8.55
N ALA A 72 9.23 28.32 9.09
CA ALA A 72 9.37 29.53 8.27
C ALA A 72 10.54 29.46 7.26
N ALA A 73 11.60 28.70 7.56
CA ALA A 73 12.71 28.48 6.64
C ALA A 73 12.33 27.66 5.39
N HIS A 74 11.26 26.87 5.47
CA HIS A 74 10.76 25.96 4.44
C HIS A 74 9.71 26.58 3.52
N LEU A 75 9.34 27.84 3.78
CA LEU A 75 8.31 28.56 3.04
C LEU A 75 8.92 29.78 2.37
N ARG A 76 8.65 29.96 1.07
CA ARG A 76 9.11 31.11 0.30
C ARG A 76 7.95 31.69 -0.49
N VAL A 77 7.58 32.92 -0.20
CA VAL A 77 6.53 33.63 -0.95
C VAL A 77 6.95 33.69 -2.43
N VAL A 78 6.07 33.20 -3.30
CA VAL A 78 6.27 33.25 -4.74
C VAL A 78 6.01 34.68 -5.20
N PRO A 79 6.94 35.33 -5.92
CA PRO A 79 6.69 36.64 -6.50
C PRO A 79 5.50 36.60 -7.45
N GLU A 80 4.68 37.67 -7.47
CA GLU A 80 3.49 37.78 -8.32
C GLU A 80 3.80 37.48 -9.81
N ALA A 81 4.96 37.93 -10.29
CA ALA A 81 5.42 37.69 -11.66
C ALA A 81 5.59 36.19 -12.00
N CYS A 82 5.77 35.33 -11.01
CA CYS A 82 5.92 33.89 -11.14
C CYS A 82 4.66 33.12 -10.73
N ALA A 83 3.61 33.77 -10.24
CA ALA A 83 2.44 33.11 -9.65
C ALA A 83 1.68 32.21 -10.65
N ALA A 84 1.79 32.49 -11.95
CA ALA A 84 1.18 31.73 -13.04
C ALA A 84 2.13 30.71 -13.70
N HIS A 85 3.30 30.44 -13.10
CA HIS A 85 4.28 29.51 -13.69
C HIS A 85 3.72 28.06 -13.69
N PRO A 86 3.84 27.32 -14.81
CA PRO A 86 3.23 25.99 -14.95
C PRO A 86 3.77 24.95 -13.97
N ASP A 87 5.03 25.08 -13.56
CA ASP A 87 5.64 24.15 -12.61
C ASP A 87 5.12 24.30 -11.17
N LEU A 88 4.40 25.38 -10.85
CA LEU A 88 3.74 25.50 -9.56
C LEU A 88 2.54 24.56 -9.50
N MET A 89 2.37 23.90 -8.36
CA MET A 89 1.27 22.97 -8.11
C MET A 89 0.79 23.13 -6.67
N PRO A 90 -0.52 23.11 -6.38
CA PRO A 90 -1.01 23.03 -5.01
C PRO A 90 -0.44 21.80 -4.30
N ILE A 91 -0.03 21.94 -3.03
CA ILE A 91 0.58 20.83 -2.28
C ILE A 91 -0.35 19.60 -2.21
N ALA A 92 -1.66 19.78 -2.11
CA ALA A 92 -2.62 18.66 -2.09
C ALA A 92 -2.61 17.86 -3.40
N GLU A 93 -2.52 18.55 -4.55
CA GLU A 93 -2.37 17.90 -5.85
C GLU A 93 -0.99 17.23 -5.97
N TRP A 94 0.06 17.86 -5.45
CA TRP A 94 1.41 17.29 -5.44
C TRP A 94 1.49 15.98 -4.62
N LEU A 95 0.79 15.92 -3.49
CA LEU A 95 0.70 14.72 -2.64
C LEU A 95 -0.16 13.60 -3.27
N ALA A 96 -1.09 13.96 -4.16
CA ALA A 96 -1.91 12.99 -4.90
C ALA A 96 -1.29 12.56 -6.23
N ALA A 97 -0.25 13.26 -6.70
CA ALA A 97 0.41 13.00 -7.96
C ALA A 97 1.24 11.72 -7.91
N THR A 98 1.39 11.07 -9.07
CA THR A 98 2.37 9.97 -9.23
C THR A 98 3.80 10.52 -9.15
N GLU A 99 4.78 9.65 -8.88
CA GLU A 99 6.20 10.07 -8.75
C GLU A 99 6.69 10.86 -9.96
N ASP A 100 6.29 10.49 -11.18
CA ASP A 100 6.69 11.13 -12.43
C ASP A 100 6.06 12.52 -12.61
N ASP A 101 4.78 12.66 -12.30
CA ASP A 101 4.02 13.90 -12.48
C ASP A 101 4.44 14.98 -11.47
N GLY A 102 4.81 14.58 -10.25
CA GLY A 102 5.19 15.48 -9.16
C GLY A 102 6.68 15.83 -9.09
N ALA A 103 7.56 15.05 -9.74
CA ALA A 103 9.02 15.15 -9.53
C ALA A 103 9.60 16.55 -9.80
N HIS A 104 9.17 17.17 -10.89
CA HIS A 104 9.67 18.46 -11.38
C HIS A 104 8.83 19.66 -10.90
N ARG A 105 7.70 19.41 -10.25
CA ARG A 105 6.77 20.45 -9.81
C ARG A 105 7.18 21.02 -8.46
N VAL A 106 6.87 22.29 -8.25
CA VAL A 106 7.11 23.00 -6.99
C VAL A 106 5.80 23.10 -6.23
N PRO A 107 5.64 22.39 -5.10
CA PRO A 107 4.41 22.45 -4.32
C PRO A 107 4.22 23.82 -3.69
N THR A 108 2.96 24.24 -3.58
CA THR A 108 2.58 25.56 -3.07
C THR A 108 1.43 25.48 -2.08
N VAL A 109 1.43 26.41 -1.12
CA VAL A 109 0.35 26.65 -0.16
C VAL A 109 -0.09 28.11 -0.23
N TRP A 110 -1.29 28.40 0.25
CA TRP A 110 -1.76 29.76 0.39
C TRP A 110 -1.24 30.39 1.68
N VAL A 111 -0.79 31.64 1.60
CA VAL A 111 -0.38 32.45 2.76
C VAL A 111 -1.03 33.83 2.69
N MET A 112 -1.28 34.45 3.84
CA MET A 112 -1.79 35.81 3.88
C MET A 112 -0.64 36.83 3.87
N SER A 113 -0.73 37.81 2.98
CA SER A 113 0.13 38.98 2.99
C SER A 113 -0.19 39.91 4.18
N PRO A 114 0.77 40.73 4.64
CA PRO A 114 0.51 41.74 5.67
C PRO A 114 -0.59 42.76 5.30
N GLN A 115 -0.86 42.93 4.01
CA GLN A 115 -1.86 43.85 3.48
C GLN A 115 -3.26 43.22 3.33
N GLY A 116 -3.42 41.94 3.70
CA GLY A 116 -4.72 41.26 3.71
C GLY A 116 -5.11 40.54 2.41
N GLY A 117 -4.18 40.35 1.47
CA GLY A 117 -4.37 39.52 0.27
C GLY A 117 -3.77 38.12 0.40
N LEU A 118 -4.29 37.15 -0.34
CA LEU A 118 -3.74 35.79 -0.44
C LEU A 118 -2.61 35.74 -1.47
N LEU A 119 -1.49 35.13 -1.09
CA LEU A 119 -0.32 34.89 -1.93
C LEU A 119 0.02 33.40 -1.92
N ARG A 120 0.69 32.92 -2.98
CA ARG A 120 1.26 31.57 -2.97
C ARG A 120 2.62 31.57 -2.29
N ALA A 121 2.89 30.57 -1.47
CA ALA A 121 4.22 30.26 -0.96
C ALA A 121 4.67 28.90 -1.48
N ALA A 122 5.87 28.84 -2.05
CA ALA A 122 6.53 27.61 -2.41
C ALA A 122 6.95 26.87 -1.13
N VAL A 123 6.67 25.57 -1.12
CA VAL A 123 6.99 24.63 -0.06
C VAL A 123 8.29 23.92 -0.42
N SER A 124 9.28 23.96 0.47
CA SER A 124 10.53 23.23 0.26
C SER A 124 10.30 21.71 0.21
N ARG A 125 11.14 20.99 -0.51
CA ARG A 125 11.06 19.52 -0.61
C ARG A 125 11.01 18.80 0.74
N PRO A 126 11.82 19.15 1.77
CA PRO A 126 11.72 18.52 3.08
C PRO A 126 10.35 18.66 3.75
N LEU A 127 9.71 19.83 3.63
CA LEU A 127 8.38 20.06 4.20
C LEU A 127 7.29 19.32 3.40
N ALA A 128 7.42 19.25 2.08
CA ALA A 128 6.51 18.46 1.24
C ALA A 128 6.58 16.96 1.58
N LEU A 129 7.79 16.42 1.78
CA LEU A 129 7.96 15.03 2.22
C LEU A 129 7.46 14.80 3.66
N ALA A 130 7.60 15.79 4.55
CA ALA A 130 6.99 15.70 5.88
C ALA A 130 5.46 15.69 5.80
N ALA A 131 4.86 16.40 4.84
CA ALA A 131 3.42 16.32 4.60
C ALA A 131 2.98 14.96 4.06
N GLN A 132 3.79 14.33 3.19
CA GLN A 132 3.58 12.95 2.75
C GLN A 132 3.64 11.97 3.93
N ASP A 133 4.65 12.07 4.78
CA ASP A 133 4.80 11.22 5.98
C ASP A 133 3.61 11.37 6.95
N ARG A 134 2.99 12.55 7.03
CA ARG A 134 1.75 12.74 7.80
C ARG A 134 0.53 12.15 7.11
N LEU A 135 0.48 12.16 5.78
CA LEU A 135 -0.58 11.50 5.01
C LEU A 135 -0.49 9.97 5.13
N ASP A 136 0.70 9.39 4.99
CA ASP A 136 0.93 7.95 5.12
C ASP A 136 0.58 7.45 6.53
N PHE A 137 0.91 8.24 7.56
CA PHE A 137 0.48 7.97 8.93
C PHE A 137 -1.05 7.98 9.06
N TRP A 138 -1.72 8.94 8.41
CA TRP A 138 -3.17 9.00 8.41
C TRP A 138 -3.81 7.80 7.70
N HIS A 139 -3.28 7.39 6.55
CA HIS A 139 -3.72 6.17 5.84
C HIS A 139 -3.58 4.93 6.74
N THR A 140 -2.49 4.80 7.48
CA THR A 140 -2.30 3.71 8.45
C THR A 140 -3.43 3.69 9.49
N LEU A 141 -3.80 4.86 10.03
CA LEU A 141 -4.91 4.95 10.98
C LEU A 141 -6.25 4.59 10.33
N GLN A 142 -6.50 5.08 9.11
CA GLN A 142 -7.72 4.75 8.35
C GLN A 142 -7.83 3.23 8.13
N GLU A 143 -6.76 2.58 7.67
CA GLU A 143 -6.75 1.14 7.44
C GLU A 143 -7.02 0.35 8.73
N LEU A 144 -6.44 0.77 9.87
CA LEU A 144 -6.64 0.13 11.17
C LEU A 144 -8.09 0.23 11.67
N VAL A 145 -8.79 1.34 11.37
CA VAL A 145 -10.21 1.49 11.70
C VAL A 145 -11.15 0.92 10.63
N GLY A 146 -10.60 0.38 9.53
CA GLY A 146 -11.36 -0.22 8.44
C GLY A 146 -11.89 0.78 7.41
N VAL A 147 -11.37 2.01 7.41
CA VAL A 147 -11.61 3.03 6.38
C VAL A 147 -10.56 2.89 5.29
N ASP A 148 -10.98 3.01 4.03
CA ASP A 148 -10.13 2.97 2.84
C ASP A 148 -9.10 1.81 2.80
N ASN A 149 -9.52 0.62 3.25
CA ASN A 149 -8.64 -0.54 3.31
C ASN A 149 -8.50 -1.22 1.93
N ALA A 150 -7.28 -1.26 1.40
CA ALA A 150 -6.99 -1.82 0.08
C ALA A 150 -7.44 -3.29 -0.10
N HIS A 151 -7.34 -4.13 0.94
CA HIS A 151 -7.79 -5.51 0.86
C HIS A 151 -9.32 -5.63 0.79
N VAL A 152 -10.03 -4.73 1.49
CA VAL A 152 -11.49 -4.66 1.43
C VAL A 152 -11.94 -4.19 0.05
N GLN A 153 -11.30 -3.15 -0.51
CA GLN A 153 -11.61 -2.67 -1.87
C GLN A 153 -11.34 -3.76 -2.93
N ALA A 154 -10.20 -4.43 -2.87
CA ALA A 154 -9.90 -5.55 -3.78
C ALA A 154 -10.89 -6.72 -3.65
N ALA A 155 -11.44 -6.96 -2.46
CA ALA A 155 -12.50 -7.96 -2.27
C ALA A 155 -13.84 -7.49 -2.88
N ILE A 156 -14.20 -6.22 -2.70
CA ILE A 156 -15.39 -5.61 -3.30
C ILE A 156 -15.30 -5.65 -4.83
N ASP A 157 -14.15 -5.28 -5.40
CA ASP A 157 -13.93 -5.24 -6.85
C ASP A 157 -14.02 -6.65 -7.46
N ARG A 158 -13.35 -7.64 -6.88
CA ARG A 158 -13.50 -9.04 -7.31
C ARG A 158 -14.95 -9.52 -7.26
N THR A 159 -15.67 -9.20 -6.18
CA THR A 159 -17.09 -9.56 -6.05
C THR A 159 -17.93 -8.89 -7.13
N ARG A 160 -17.63 -7.62 -7.46
CA ARG A 160 -18.32 -6.88 -8.52
C ARG A 160 -18.06 -7.50 -9.89
N ASP A 161 -16.81 -7.85 -10.17
CA ASP A 161 -16.41 -8.48 -11.43
C ASP A 161 -17.09 -9.85 -11.61
N ASP A 162 -17.13 -10.66 -10.55
CA ASP A 162 -17.81 -11.97 -10.55
C ASP A 162 -19.32 -11.82 -10.83
N LEU A 163 -19.97 -10.84 -10.19
CA LEU A 163 -21.38 -10.55 -10.42
C LEU A 163 -21.64 -10.07 -11.85
N GLN A 164 -20.79 -9.20 -12.39
CA GLN A 164 -20.90 -8.72 -13.76
C GLN A 164 -20.72 -9.85 -14.77
N ALA A 165 -19.77 -10.76 -14.54
CA ALA A 165 -19.54 -11.93 -15.38
C ALA A 165 -20.75 -12.88 -15.34
N ALA A 166 -21.32 -13.14 -14.16
CA ALA A 166 -22.51 -13.96 -14.01
C ALA A 166 -23.73 -13.36 -14.73
N GLN A 167 -23.97 -12.05 -14.58
CA GLN A 167 -25.04 -11.34 -15.28
C GLN A 167 -24.84 -11.36 -16.80
N ALA A 168 -23.61 -11.16 -17.29
CA ALA A 168 -23.31 -11.23 -18.71
C ALA A 168 -23.57 -12.64 -19.27
N ALA A 169 -23.20 -13.69 -18.54
CA ALA A 169 -23.46 -15.07 -18.92
C ALA A 169 -24.96 -15.40 -18.95
N GLU A 170 -25.74 -14.91 -17.97
CA GLU A 170 -27.19 -15.08 -17.92
C GLU A 170 -27.87 -14.37 -19.10
N LEU A 171 -27.48 -13.12 -19.40
CA LEU A 171 -28.00 -12.39 -20.55
C LEU A 171 -27.66 -13.10 -21.86
N ALA A 172 -26.43 -13.61 -22.02
CA ALA A 172 -26.03 -14.36 -23.20
C ALA A 172 -26.84 -15.66 -23.35
N ALA A 173 -27.07 -16.39 -22.25
CA ALA A 173 -27.88 -17.60 -22.25
C ALA A 173 -29.35 -17.31 -22.61
N LEU A 174 -29.93 -16.24 -22.06
CA LEU A 174 -31.29 -15.81 -22.38
C LEU A 174 -31.43 -15.38 -23.85
N GLN A 175 -30.45 -14.63 -24.36
CA GLN A 175 -30.40 -14.24 -25.77
C GLN A 175 -30.28 -15.44 -26.70
N ALA A 176 -29.43 -16.41 -26.36
CA ALA A 176 -29.30 -17.65 -27.12
C ALA A 176 -30.59 -18.48 -27.11
N ALA A 177 -31.24 -18.60 -25.95
CA ALA A 177 -32.52 -19.30 -25.83
C ALA A 177 -33.64 -18.60 -26.63
N HIS A 178 -33.72 -17.27 -26.54
CA HIS A 178 -34.68 -16.49 -27.32
C HIS A 178 -34.42 -16.61 -28.83
N ALA A 179 -33.16 -16.52 -29.27
CA ALA A 179 -32.80 -16.69 -30.67
C ALA A 179 -33.15 -18.10 -31.19
N ALA A 180 -32.93 -19.14 -30.36
CA ALA A 180 -33.32 -20.50 -30.70
C ALA A 180 -34.85 -20.66 -30.83
N GLU A 181 -35.61 -20.00 -29.95
CA GLU A 181 -37.07 -20.01 -29.99
C GLU A 181 -37.62 -19.26 -31.20
N VAL A 182 -37.06 -18.09 -31.54
CA VAL A 182 -37.40 -17.37 -32.78
C VAL A 182 -37.12 -18.25 -34.00
N ALA A 183 -35.94 -18.88 -34.08
CA ALA A 183 -35.59 -19.78 -35.17
C ALA A 183 -36.47 -21.05 -35.23
N ARG A 184 -37.04 -21.49 -34.10
CA ARG A 184 -38.03 -22.58 -34.07
C ARG A 184 -39.36 -22.12 -34.66
N VAL A 185 -39.89 -21.00 -34.19
CA VAL A 185 -41.15 -20.41 -34.68
C VAL A 185 -41.07 -20.07 -36.17
N GLU A 186 -39.95 -19.52 -36.64
CA GLU A 186 -39.73 -19.24 -38.07
C GLU A 186 -39.76 -20.51 -38.93
N ARG A 187 -39.13 -21.60 -38.47
CA ARG A 187 -39.18 -22.89 -39.18
C ARG A 187 -40.58 -23.50 -39.20
N GLU A 188 -41.28 -23.48 -38.08
CA GLU A 188 -42.65 -24.00 -37.97
C GLU A 188 -43.62 -23.19 -38.85
N THR A 189 -43.55 -21.86 -38.82
CA THR A 189 -44.38 -20.99 -39.66
C THR A 189 -44.06 -21.12 -41.15
N ALA A 190 -42.78 -21.26 -41.53
CA ALA A 190 -42.39 -21.52 -42.92
C ALA A 190 -42.92 -22.87 -43.43
N GLN A 191 -42.87 -23.92 -42.59
CA GLN A 191 -43.42 -25.25 -42.91
C GLN A 191 -44.95 -25.20 -43.06
N GLU A 192 -45.65 -24.52 -42.15
CA GLU A 192 -47.11 -24.35 -42.26
C GLU A 192 -47.50 -23.56 -43.51
N ALA A 193 -46.82 -22.45 -43.82
CA ALA A 193 -47.08 -21.65 -45.00
C ALA A 193 -46.87 -22.45 -46.29
N LEU A 194 -45.78 -23.22 -46.37
CA LEU A 194 -45.51 -24.11 -47.50
C LEU A 194 -46.58 -25.20 -47.62
N GLY A 195 -47.01 -25.80 -46.51
CA GLY A 195 -48.09 -26.79 -46.48
C GLY A 195 -49.42 -26.24 -46.99
N ARG A 196 -49.79 -25.00 -46.59
CA ARG A 196 -50.99 -24.31 -47.08
C ARG A 196 -50.90 -23.99 -48.58
N LEU A 197 -49.75 -23.54 -49.05
CA LEU A 197 -49.51 -23.28 -50.48
C LEU A 197 -49.60 -24.58 -51.31
N ALA A 198 -49.00 -25.66 -50.83
CA ALA A 198 -49.07 -26.96 -51.48
C ALA A 198 -50.51 -27.47 -51.56
N ALA A 199 -51.28 -27.39 -50.47
CA ALA A 199 -52.69 -27.80 -50.43
C ALA A 199 -53.58 -26.96 -51.37
N ALA A 200 -53.30 -25.66 -51.50
CA ALA A 200 -54.00 -24.77 -52.42
C ALA A 200 -53.70 -25.12 -53.90
N LEU A 201 -52.45 -25.49 -54.20
CA LEU A 201 -52.03 -25.87 -55.56
C LEU A 201 -52.52 -27.27 -55.97
N THR A 202 -52.66 -28.22 -55.04
CA THR A 202 -53.11 -29.60 -55.32
C THR A 202 -54.62 -29.81 -55.17
N GLY A 203 -55.40 -28.77 -54.90
CA GLY A 203 -56.86 -28.84 -54.88
C GLY A 203 -57.45 -29.62 -53.70
N GLY A 204 -56.80 -29.61 -52.53
CA GLY A 204 -57.37 -30.14 -51.29
C GLY A 204 -57.27 -31.66 -51.09
N ALA A 205 -56.52 -32.38 -51.92
CA ALA A 205 -56.17 -33.78 -51.64
C ALA A 205 -54.98 -33.84 -50.66
N ALA A 206 -55.24 -34.23 -49.42
CA ALA A 206 -54.25 -34.37 -48.36
C ALA A 206 -53.19 -35.43 -48.70
N PHE A 207 -52.08 -35.00 -49.30
CA PHE A 207 -50.91 -35.83 -49.52
C PHE A 207 -50.02 -35.76 -48.27
N ASN A 208 -50.10 -36.79 -47.44
CA ASN A 208 -49.38 -36.87 -46.18
C ASN A 208 -47.91 -37.26 -46.44
N LEU A 209 -47.06 -36.27 -46.72
CA LEU A 209 -45.61 -36.44 -46.81
C LEU A 209 -45.02 -36.50 -45.40
N SER A 210 -45.13 -37.68 -44.78
CA SER A 210 -44.28 -38.04 -43.66
C SER A 210 -42.86 -38.32 -44.19
N THR A 211 -42.09 -37.26 -44.42
CA THR A 211 -40.63 -37.37 -44.51
C THR A 211 -40.10 -37.43 -43.08
N GLY A 212 -39.87 -38.65 -42.60
CA GLY A 212 -39.24 -38.91 -41.32
C GLY A 212 -37.85 -38.28 -41.25
N ALA A 213 -37.77 -37.10 -40.65
CA ALA A 213 -36.53 -36.58 -40.10
C ALA A 213 -36.35 -37.23 -38.72
N SER A 214 -35.46 -38.21 -38.67
CA SER A 214 -35.03 -38.86 -37.43
C SER A 214 -34.50 -37.81 -36.46
N ALA A 215 -35.26 -37.51 -35.41
CA ALA A 215 -34.76 -36.82 -34.24
C ALA A 215 -33.76 -37.76 -33.52
N PRO A 216 -32.54 -37.30 -33.17
CA PRO A 216 -31.71 -38.07 -32.26
C PRO A 216 -32.30 -37.95 -30.85
N ALA A 217 -32.48 -39.09 -30.19
CA ALA A 217 -32.83 -39.16 -28.78
C ALA A 217 -31.75 -38.48 -27.92
N PRO A 218 -32.11 -37.85 -26.79
CA PRO A 218 -31.14 -37.22 -25.91
C PRO A 218 -30.23 -38.29 -25.30
N ALA A 219 -28.93 -38.14 -25.53
CA ALA A 219 -27.91 -38.95 -24.89
C ALA A 219 -27.91 -38.67 -23.39
N LYS A 220 -27.77 -39.76 -22.64
CA LYS A 220 -27.68 -39.82 -21.18
C LYS A 220 -26.65 -38.84 -20.64
N THR A 221 -27.03 -38.15 -19.58
CA THR A 221 -26.17 -37.45 -18.63
C THR A 221 -25.05 -38.38 -18.14
N PRO A 222 -23.78 -38.00 -18.27
CA PRO A 222 -22.73 -38.51 -17.40
C PRO A 222 -22.66 -37.61 -16.17
N GLU A 223 -22.77 -38.31 -15.06
CA GLU A 223 -22.55 -37.91 -13.68
C GLU A 223 -21.16 -37.31 -13.48
N ALA A 224 -21.10 -36.41 -12.51
CA ALA A 224 -19.96 -35.61 -12.08
C ALA A 224 -18.64 -36.39 -11.99
N ILE A 225 -17.60 -35.85 -12.64
CA ILE A 225 -16.22 -36.13 -12.28
C ILE A 225 -15.79 -34.96 -11.40
N ALA A 226 -15.77 -35.19 -10.08
CA ALA A 226 -15.11 -34.32 -9.14
C ALA A 226 -13.62 -34.38 -9.43
N GLU A 227 -13.08 -33.28 -9.96
CA GLU A 227 -11.65 -33.09 -10.12
C GLU A 227 -11.06 -32.75 -8.74
N THR A 228 -10.62 -33.80 -8.05
CA THR A 228 -9.88 -33.69 -6.80
C THR A 228 -8.52 -33.08 -7.12
N LEU A 229 -8.35 -31.79 -6.84
CA LEU A 229 -7.04 -31.15 -6.76
C LEU A 229 -6.19 -31.91 -5.73
N PRO A 230 -4.97 -32.39 -6.07
CA PRO A 230 -4.07 -32.90 -5.06
C PRO A 230 -3.61 -31.73 -4.18
N ALA A 231 -3.81 -31.88 -2.87
CA ALA A 231 -3.22 -31.00 -1.88
C ALA A 231 -1.69 -30.97 -2.07
N PRO A 232 -1.03 -29.80 -1.97
CA PRO A 232 0.42 -29.77 -1.89
C PRO A 232 0.85 -30.56 -0.65
N ALA A 233 1.74 -31.53 -0.87
CA ALA A 233 2.39 -32.24 0.22
C ALA A 233 3.10 -31.21 1.09
N ALA A 234 2.72 -31.17 2.37
CA ALA A 234 3.50 -30.48 3.38
C ALA A 234 4.86 -31.16 3.45
N ASP A 235 5.92 -30.40 3.16
CA ASP A 235 7.28 -30.78 3.49
C ASP A 235 7.34 -31.07 5.01
N PRO A 236 7.93 -32.20 5.43
CA PRO A 236 8.12 -32.46 6.84
C PRO A 236 9.05 -31.40 7.43
N GLU A 237 8.58 -30.74 8.49
CA GLU A 237 9.41 -29.91 9.39
C GLU A 237 10.73 -30.64 9.69
N PRO A 238 11.89 -29.96 9.53
CA PRO A 238 13.12 -30.50 10.07
C PRO A 238 12.99 -30.53 11.59
N THR A 239 12.89 -31.74 12.13
CA THR A 239 13.00 -32.06 13.55
C THR A 239 14.17 -31.30 14.16
N ALA A 240 13.88 -30.38 15.08
CA ALA A 240 14.88 -29.72 15.91
C ALA A 240 15.62 -30.79 16.73
N ALA A 241 16.88 -31.02 16.40
CA ALA A 241 17.83 -31.69 17.28
C ALA A 241 18.33 -30.68 18.32
N PRO A 242 18.56 -31.09 19.58
CA PRO A 242 18.91 -30.19 20.67
C PRO A 242 20.28 -29.53 20.43
N GLU A 243 20.30 -28.20 20.49
CA GLU A 243 21.51 -27.38 20.49
C GLU A 243 22.47 -27.81 21.61
N SER A 244 23.61 -28.35 21.23
CA SER A 244 24.84 -28.21 22.02
C SER A 244 25.30 -26.76 21.91
N ALA A 245 25.52 -26.10 23.05
CA ALA A 245 26.07 -24.75 23.11
C ALA A 245 27.28 -24.61 22.15
N PRO A 246 27.24 -23.71 21.16
CA PRO A 246 28.36 -23.54 20.25
C PRO A 246 29.54 -22.91 21.01
N GLU A 247 30.74 -23.46 20.79
CA GLU A 247 31.98 -22.74 21.11
C GLU A 247 31.93 -21.36 20.44
N PRO A 248 32.36 -20.27 21.11
CA PRO A 248 32.27 -18.94 20.54
C PRO A 248 33.01 -18.92 19.19
N PRO A 249 32.37 -18.45 18.12
CA PRO A 249 32.98 -18.40 16.79
C PRO A 249 34.29 -17.61 16.86
N ALA A 250 35.34 -18.16 16.23
CA ALA A 250 36.68 -17.58 16.25
C ALA A 250 36.70 -16.19 15.57
N ASP A 251 35.84 -15.99 14.58
CA ASP A 251 35.79 -14.77 13.78
C ASP A 251 34.72 -13.79 14.30
N PRO A 252 34.99 -12.47 14.27
CA PRO A 252 34.02 -11.44 14.64
C PRO A 252 32.86 -11.43 13.64
N TRP A 253 31.65 -11.28 14.15
CA TRP A 253 30.44 -11.27 13.33
C TRP A 253 29.35 -10.36 13.92
N ILE A 254 28.34 -10.06 13.12
CA ILE A 254 27.22 -9.19 13.52
C ILE A 254 25.90 -9.87 13.15
N GLU A 255 24.96 -9.93 14.09
CA GLU A 255 23.57 -10.28 13.84
C GLU A 255 22.89 -9.12 13.10
N SER A 256 23.16 -8.98 11.80
CA SER A 256 22.69 -7.86 10.98
C SER A 256 21.16 -7.69 11.04
N ILE A 257 20.41 -8.77 11.25
CA ILE A 257 18.94 -8.76 11.43
C ILE A 257 18.48 -7.96 12.65
N LEU A 258 19.31 -7.84 13.69
CA LEU A 258 19.01 -7.08 14.91
C LEU A 258 19.60 -5.65 14.87
N CYS A 259 20.27 -5.28 13.78
CA CYS A 259 20.90 -3.97 13.66
C CYS A 259 19.84 -2.85 13.56
N THR A 260 19.91 -1.88 14.46
CA THR A 260 19.01 -0.70 14.49
C THR A 260 19.55 0.50 13.72
N SER A 261 20.67 0.36 13.01
CA SER A 261 21.29 1.43 12.20
C SER A 261 21.62 2.73 12.97
N CYS A 262 21.97 2.61 14.26
CA CYS A 262 22.34 3.75 15.11
C CYS A 262 23.66 4.46 14.74
N ASN A 263 24.45 3.89 13.82
CA ASN A 263 25.72 4.40 13.30
C ASN A 263 26.89 4.46 14.32
N ASP A 264 26.71 3.96 15.54
CA ASP A 264 27.75 3.99 16.58
C ASP A 264 29.00 3.18 16.21
N CYS A 265 28.84 1.98 15.66
CA CYS A 265 29.96 1.14 15.22
C CYS A 265 30.66 1.71 13.97
N ILE A 266 29.90 2.25 13.01
CA ILE A 266 30.41 2.87 11.79
C ILE A 266 31.22 4.13 12.11
N ASN A 267 30.73 4.95 13.05
CA ASN A 267 31.45 6.13 13.54
C ASN A 267 32.74 5.77 14.29
N LEU A 268 32.79 4.57 14.90
CA LEU A 268 33.98 4.09 15.59
C LEU A 268 35.08 3.69 14.60
N ASN A 269 34.76 2.84 13.62
CA ASN A 269 35.69 2.44 12.56
C ASN A 269 34.92 2.03 11.28
N GLY A 270 34.88 2.91 10.30
CA GLY A 270 34.14 2.70 9.03
C GLY A 270 34.82 1.78 8.02
N GLN A 271 36.00 1.22 8.32
CA GLN A 271 36.64 0.17 7.53
C GLN A 271 36.31 -1.21 8.11
N LEU A 272 36.27 -1.32 9.45
CA LEU A 272 35.87 -2.53 10.17
C LEU A 272 34.37 -2.78 10.08
N PHE A 273 33.55 -1.73 10.15
CA PHE A 273 32.09 -1.82 10.08
C PHE A 273 31.58 -1.12 8.83
N VAL A 274 30.80 -1.84 8.02
CA VAL A 274 30.19 -1.32 6.80
C VAL A 274 28.69 -1.64 6.78
N TYR A 275 27.93 -0.84 6.06
CA TYR A 275 26.52 -1.15 5.81
C TYR A 275 26.37 -2.06 4.59
N ASN A 276 25.53 -3.09 4.72
CA ASN A 276 25.07 -3.89 3.59
C ASN A 276 24.00 -3.14 2.77
N GLY A 277 23.49 -3.76 1.70
CA GLY A 277 22.45 -3.18 0.83
C GLY A 277 21.13 -2.83 1.54
N SER A 278 20.85 -3.46 2.68
CA SER A 278 19.67 -3.21 3.51
C SER A 278 19.94 -2.22 4.65
N LYS A 279 21.08 -1.51 4.62
CA LYS A 279 21.54 -0.58 5.68
C LYS A 279 21.71 -1.24 7.06
N GLN A 280 22.01 -2.53 7.11
CA GLN A 280 22.38 -3.21 8.36
C GLN A 280 23.89 -3.33 8.48
N ALA A 281 24.43 -3.17 9.68
CA ALA A 281 25.86 -3.25 9.92
C ALA A 281 26.36 -4.69 9.67
N MET A 282 27.52 -4.79 9.03
CA MET A 282 28.25 -6.01 8.72
C MET A 282 29.75 -5.75 8.95
N ILE A 283 30.52 -6.80 9.26
CA ILE A 283 31.98 -6.72 9.27
C ILE A 283 32.48 -6.54 7.84
N GLY A 284 33.18 -5.43 7.59
CA GLY A 284 33.79 -5.12 6.30
C GLY A 284 35.12 -5.83 6.16
N ASP A 285 36.17 -5.20 6.68
CA ASP A 285 37.50 -5.79 6.78
C ASP A 285 37.81 -6.14 8.25
N PRO A 286 37.83 -7.43 8.64
CA PRO A 286 38.16 -7.85 10.01
C PRO A 286 39.56 -7.44 10.47
N GLU A 287 40.50 -7.19 9.54
CA GLU A 287 41.88 -6.80 9.85
C GLU A 287 42.06 -5.28 9.98
N ALA A 288 41.05 -4.49 9.61
CA ALA A 288 41.11 -3.03 9.60
C ALA A 288 40.89 -2.36 10.97
N GLY A 289 40.76 -3.15 12.06
CA GLY A 289 40.61 -2.63 13.42
C GLY A 289 41.21 -3.55 14.48
N THR A 290 41.27 -3.07 15.72
CA THR A 290 41.82 -3.86 16.84
C THR A 290 40.73 -4.59 17.62
N PHE A 291 41.09 -5.60 18.42
CA PHE A 291 40.11 -6.31 19.24
C PHE A 291 39.44 -5.37 20.25
N ALA A 292 40.17 -4.38 20.76
CA ALA A 292 39.58 -3.33 21.61
C ALA A 292 38.47 -2.53 20.92
N GLU A 293 38.57 -2.30 19.60
CA GLU A 293 37.54 -1.59 18.84
C GLU A 293 36.29 -2.45 18.64
N LEU A 294 36.46 -3.76 18.37
CA LEU A 294 35.35 -4.72 18.32
C LEU A 294 34.60 -4.78 19.66
N VAL A 295 35.32 -4.91 20.77
CA VAL A 295 34.72 -4.94 22.11
C VAL A 295 34.02 -3.62 22.45
N ARG A 296 34.61 -2.47 22.09
CA ARG A 296 34.00 -1.16 22.30
C ARG A 296 32.74 -0.98 21.45
N ALA A 297 32.73 -1.45 20.20
CA ALA A 297 31.55 -1.42 19.35
C ALA A 297 30.41 -2.29 19.93
N ALA A 298 30.73 -3.49 20.43
CA ALA A 298 29.75 -4.36 21.08
C ALA A 298 29.14 -3.74 22.34
N GLU A 299 29.94 -3.05 23.15
CA GLU A 299 29.45 -2.33 24.33
C GLU A 299 28.61 -1.09 24.01
N ALA A 300 28.94 -0.39 22.92
CA ALA A 300 28.21 0.79 22.46
C ALA A 300 26.90 0.43 21.73
N CYS A 301 26.81 -0.78 21.15
CA CYS A 301 25.67 -1.19 20.34
C CYS A 301 24.36 -1.27 21.15
N PRO A 302 23.34 -0.45 20.86
CA PRO A 302 22.08 -0.47 21.58
C PRO A 302 21.32 -1.80 21.47
N SER A 303 21.45 -2.49 20.34
CA SER A 303 20.84 -3.80 20.08
C SER A 303 21.72 -4.98 20.48
N LYS A 304 22.96 -4.73 20.93
CA LYS A 304 23.94 -5.76 21.32
C LYS A 304 24.14 -6.86 20.27
N CYS A 305 24.05 -6.51 19.00
CA CYS A 305 24.10 -7.45 17.87
C CYS A 305 25.52 -7.66 17.31
N ILE A 306 26.57 -7.20 18.01
CA ILE A 306 27.97 -7.27 17.56
C ILE A 306 28.71 -8.27 18.46
N HIS A 307 29.33 -9.26 17.84
CA HIS A 307 30.04 -10.34 18.50
C HIS A 307 31.55 -10.23 18.18
N PRO A 308 32.39 -9.77 19.13
CA PRO A 308 33.82 -9.55 18.89
C PRO A 308 34.64 -10.80 18.52
N GLY A 309 34.16 -12.00 18.83
CA GLY A 309 34.87 -13.25 18.56
C GLY A 309 36.14 -13.40 19.39
N ALA A 310 37.14 -14.10 18.83
CA ALA A 310 38.45 -14.25 19.44
C ALA A 310 39.41 -13.13 18.99
N PRO A 311 40.38 -12.72 19.83
CA PRO A 311 41.35 -11.71 19.44
C PRO A 311 42.28 -12.21 18.35
N MET A 312 42.31 -11.49 17.23
CA MET A 312 43.20 -11.79 16.10
C MET A 312 44.67 -11.45 16.38
N ASN A 313 44.94 -10.51 17.29
CA ASN A 313 46.30 -10.11 17.67
C ASN A 313 46.61 -10.50 19.14
N PRO A 314 47.42 -11.55 19.37
CA PRO A 314 47.79 -12.00 20.71
C PRO A 314 48.64 -11.02 21.52
N ASN A 315 49.18 -9.96 20.90
CA ASN A 315 50.06 -8.99 21.55
C ASN A 315 49.38 -7.63 21.81
N GLU A 316 48.04 -7.56 21.75
CA GLU A 316 47.31 -6.31 22.01
C GLU A 316 47.37 -5.93 23.50
N PRO A 317 47.56 -4.63 23.84
CA PRO A 317 47.53 -4.19 25.23
C PRO A 317 46.21 -4.53 25.93
N ASN A 318 46.28 -4.98 27.19
CA ASN A 318 45.12 -5.32 28.03
C ASN A 318 44.22 -6.45 27.48
N LEU A 319 44.81 -7.41 26.76
CA LEU A 319 44.07 -8.50 26.10
C LEU A 319 43.15 -9.29 27.04
N ASP A 320 43.63 -9.66 28.23
CA ASP A 320 42.84 -10.45 29.19
C ASP A 320 41.56 -9.72 29.65
N ASP A 321 41.65 -8.40 29.85
CA ASP A 321 40.48 -7.57 30.20
C ASP A 321 39.49 -7.46 29.04
N LEU A 322 40.00 -7.31 27.82
CA LEU A 322 39.18 -7.25 26.61
C LEU A 322 38.45 -8.57 26.37
N ILE A 323 39.10 -9.71 26.58
CA ILE A 323 38.48 -11.05 26.47
C ILE A 323 37.36 -11.19 27.51
N ALA A 324 37.62 -10.81 28.76
CA ALA A 324 36.60 -10.86 29.82
C ALA A 324 35.38 -9.98 29.50
N ARG A 325 35.59 -8.83 28.87
CA ARG A 325 34.51 -7.92 28.43
C ARG A 325 33.80 -8.40 27.16
N ALA A 326 34.49 -9.09 26.26
CA ALA A 326 33.90 -9.68 25.06
C ALA A 326 32.98 -10.87 25.39
N ALA A 327 33.28 -11.61 26.47
CA ALA A 327 32.57 -12.84 26.85
C ALA A 327 31.05 -12.69 27.04
N LYS A 328 30.55 -11.49 27.34
CA LYS A 328 29.09 -11.22 27.47
C LYS A 328 28.38 -10.97 26.12
N PHE A 329 29.15 -10.86 25.04
CA PHE A 329 28.65 -10.61 23.69
C PHE A 329 28.99 -11.73 22.71
N ASN A 330 29.91 -12.63 23.05
CA ASN A 330 30.24 -13.79 22.21
C ASN A 330 29.25 -14.94 22.40
#